data_AF-A0A917H391-F1
#
_entry.id   AF-A0A917H391-F1
#
_cell.length_a   1.000
_cell.length_b   1.000
_cell.length_c   1.000
_cell.angle_alpha   90.00
_cell.angle_beta   90.00
_cell.angle_gamma   90.00
#
_symmetry.space_group_name_H-M   'P 1'
#
loop_
_entity.id
_entity.type
_entity.pdbx_description
1 polymer ?
#
loop_
_entity_poly.entity_id
_entity_poly.type
_entity_poly.pdbx_seq_one_letter_code
_entity_poly.pdbx_strand_id
1 'polypeptide(L)' 'MMKIITFKNRSVPVFFPNEPTTSVEQLHHKLKEMEYNFDFRKKWKRISKVDVVRDVAIFQYNDGTKLYLEVS' A
#
# COMPACT_ATOMS: atom_id res chain seq x y z
N MET A 1 11.03 -9.16 -2.43
CA MET A 1 10.15 -10.18 -1.82
C MET A 1 8.69 -9.76 -2.01
N MET A 2 7.73 -10.65 -1.76
CA MET A 2 6.28 -10.37 -1.88
C MET A 2 5.56 -10.75 -0.59
N LYS A 3 4.64 -9.91 -0.13
CA LYS A 3 3.77 -10.16 1.04
C LYS A 3 2.37 -9.71 0.70
N ILE A 4 1.38 -10.40 1.24
CA ILE A 4 -0.02 -9.99 1.10
C ILE A 4 -0.35 -9.07 2.28
N ILE A 5 -0.82 -7.85 1.99
CA ILE A 5 -1.38 -6.97 3.01
C ILE A 5 -2.89 -6.95 2.87
N THR A 6 -3.57 -7.21 3.99
CA THR A 6 -5.01 -7.08 4.11
C THR A 6 -5.35 -5.74 4.74
N PHE A 7 -6.15 -4.95 4.05
CA PHE A 7 -6.75 -3.73 4.58
C PHE A 7 -8.27 -3.86 4.48
N LYS A 8 -8.93 -3.86 5.64
CA LYS A 8 -10.35 -4.22 5.78
C LYS A 8 -10.62 -5.58 5.14
N ASN A 9 -11.50 -5.63 4.14
CA ASN A 9 -11.96 -6.87 3.50
C ASN A 9 -11.23 -7.17 2.19
N ARG A 10 -10.14 -6.44 1.88
CA ARG A 10 -9.40 -6.62 0.62
C ARG A 10 -7.92 -6.84 0.91
N SER A 11 -7.43 -7.94 0.37
CA SER A 11 -6.01 -8.27 0.34
C SER A 11 -5.40 -7.84 -0.99
N VAL A 12 -4.23 -7.21 -0.93
CA VAL A 12 -3.48 -6.73 -2.09
C VAL A 12 -2.04 -7.24 -1.99
N PRO A 13 -1.45 -7.75 -3.09
CA PRO A 13 -0.04 -8.12 -3.09
C PRO A 13 0.84 -6.88 -2.99
N VAL A 14 1.83 -6.96 -2.11
CA VAL A 14 2.82 -5.92 -1.86
C VAL A 14 4.20 -6.46 -2.22
N PHE A 15 4.86 -5.79 -3.16
CA PHE A 15 6.21 -6.11 -3.60
C PHE A 15 7.20 -5.13 -2.97
N PHE A 16 8.27 -5.68 -2.42
CA PHE A 16 9.32 -4.91 -1.75
C PHE A 16 10.68 -5.59 -2.03
N PRO A 17 11.25 -5.37 -3.22
CA PRO A 17 12.53 -5.94 -3.59
C PRO A 17 13.66 -5.21 -2.84
N ASN A 18 14.42 -5.95 -2.02
CA ASN A 18 15.61 -5.46 -1.31
C ASN A 18 15.36 -4.37 -0.24
N GLU A 19 14.11 -4.21 0.19
CA GLU A 19 13.70 -3.27 1.25
C GLU A 19 13.79 -3.90 2.65
N PRO A 20 14.10 -3.11 3.70
CA PRO A 20 13.96 -3.56 5.06
C PRO A 20 12.48 -3.82 5.40
N THR A 21 12.23 -4.88 6.17
CA THR A 21 10.88 -5.25 6.63
C THR A 21 10.14 -4.09 7.32
N THR A 22 10.89 -3.14 7.86
CA THR A 22 10.43 -1.91 8.51
C THR A 22 9.54 -1.04 7.59
N SER A 23 9.89 -0.87 6.30
CA SER A 23 9.07 -0.08 5.36
C SER A 23 7.66 -0.68 5.17
N VAL A 24 7.56 -2.01 5.28
CA VAL A 24 6.29 -2.74 5.18
C VAL A 24 5.46 -2.61 6.47
N GLU A 25 6.11 -2.58 7.64
CA GLU A 25 5.45 -2.32 8.93
C GLU A 25 4.93 -0.88 9.00
N GLN A 26 5.74 0.06 8.57
CA GLN A 26 5.39 1.47 8.38
C GLN A 26 4.19 1.65 7.45
N LEU A 27 4.19 0.96 6.31
CA LEU A 27 3.01 0.92 5.42
C LEU A 27 1.77 0.40 6.17
N HIS A 28 1.90 -0.66 6.97
CA HIS A 28 0.77 -1.19 7.74
C HIS A 28 0.23 -0.17 8.74
N HIS A 29 1.11 0.56 9.44
CA HIS A 29 0.72 1.65 10.33
C HIS A 29 0.01 2.76 9.57
N LYS A 30 0.55 3.19 8.43
CA LYS A 30 -0.04 4.23 7.58
C LYS A 30 -1.42 3.85 7.06
N LEU A 31 -1.61 2.58 6.67
CA LEU A 31 -2.92 2.08 6.27
C LEU A 31 -3.93 2.16 7.42
N LYS A 32 -3.50 1.86 8.66
CA LYS A 32 -4.35 2.01 9.84
C LYS A 32 -4.75 3.46 10.10
N GLU A 33 -3.85 4.43 9.92
CA GLU A 33 -4.20 5.87 9.99
C GLU A 33 -5.26 6.25 8.95
N MET A 34 -5.15 5.68 7.75
CA MET A 34 -6.06 5.93 6.63
C MET A 34 -7.38 5.15 6.73
N GLU A 35 -7.60 4.39 7.81
CA GLU A 35 -8.79 3.58 8.03
C GLU A 35 -10.09 4.37 7.95
N TYR A 36 -10.09 5.61 8.43
CA TYR A 36 -11.27 6.49 8.44
C TYR A 36 -11.30 7.47 7.26
N ASN A 37 -10.28 7.47 6.40
CA ASN A 37 -10.25 8.31 5.22
C ASN A 37 -11.12 7.69 4.10
N PHE A 38 -12.28 8.30 3.86
CA PHE A 38 -13.26 7.79 2.91
C PHE A 38 -12.74 7.76 1.45
N ASP A 39 -11.99 8.78 1.04
CA ASP A 39 -11.43 8.86 -0.30
C ASP A 39 -10.35 7.81 -0.52
N PHE A 40 -9.49 7.60 0.49
CA PHE A 40 -8.51 6.53 0.46
C PHE A 40 -9.19 5.16 0.38
N ARG A 41 -10.25 4.91 1.16
CA ARG A 41 -11.02 3.64 1.08
C ARG A 41 -11.63 3.41 -0.29
N LYS A 42 -12.14 4.45 -0.96
CA LYS A 42 -12.63 4.35 -2.35
C LYS A 42 -11.50 3.98 -3.30
N LYS A 43 -10.36 4.67 -3.18
CA LYS A 43 -9.16 4.39 -3.96
C LYS A 43 -8.66 2.97 -3.74
N TRP A 44 -8.63 2.49 -2.50
CA TRP A 44 -8.16 1.14 -2.14
C TRP A 44 -8.88 0.02 -2.90
N LYS A 45 -10.18 0.18 -3.13
CA LYS A 45 -10.99 -0.77 -3.92
C LYS A 45 -10.57 -0.89 -5.39
N ARG A 46 -9.71 0.00 -5.90
CA ARG A 46 -9.25 0.01 -7.29
C ARG A 46 -7.78 -0.40 -7.44
N ILE A 47 -7.07 -0.61 -6.33
CA ILE A 47 -5.64 -0.95 -6.33
C ILE A 47 -5.46 -2.41 -6.74
N SER A 48 -4.59 -2.65 -7.72
CA SER A 48 -4.21 -3.99 -8.18
C SER A 48 -3.04 -4.55 -7.38
N LYS A 49 -2.03 -3.71 -7.13
CA LYS A 49 -0.82 -4.06 -6.40
C LYS A 49 -0.21 -2.85 -5.72
N VAL A 50 0.68 -3.12 -4.76
CA VAL A 50 1.48 -2.10 -4.09
C VAL A 50 2.95 -2.44 -4.27
N ASP A 51 3.76 -1.47 -4.67
CA ASP A 51 5.21 -1.59 -4.67
C ASP A 51 5.76 -0.66 -3.59
N VAL A 52 6.59 -1.17 -2.68
CA VAL A 52 7.26 -0.36 -1.65
C VAL A 52 8.71 -0.17 -2.08
N VAL A 53 9.12 1.09 -2.18
CA VAL A 53 10.47 1.50 -2.56
C VAL A 53 10.90 2.63 -1.62
N ARG A 54 11.91 2.35 -0.83
CA ARG A 54 12.39 3.13 0.31
C ARG A 54 11.22 3.47 1.23
N ASP A 55 11.06 4.75 1.53
CA ASP A 55 10.00 5.26 2.40
C ASP A 55 8.71 5.60 1.65
N VAL A 56 8.51 5.06 0.43
CA VAL A 56 7.34 5.35 -0.41
C VAL A 56 6.63 4.07 -0.83
N ALA A 57 5.33 4.03 -0.54
CA ALA A 57 4.40 3.05 -1.08
C ALA A 57 3.73 3.57 -2.35
N ILE A 58 3.88 2.81 -3.43
CA ILE A 58 3.34 3.08 -4.75
C ILE A 58 2.16 2.14 -4.97
N PHE A 59 0.95 2.68 -4.91
CA PHE A 59 -0.27 1.93 -5.20
C PHE A 59 -0.58 2.02 -6.69
N GLN A 60 -0.57 0.88 -7.38
CA GLN A 60 -0.93 0.82 -8.79
C GLN A 60 -2.42 0.49 -8.96
N TYR A 61 -3.09 1.24 -9.82
CA TYR A 61 -4.50 1.02 -10.17
C TYR A 61 -4.61 0.18 -11.45
N ASN A 62 -5.80 -0.40 -11.66
CA ASN A 62 -6.11 -1.17 -12.87
C ASN A 62 -6.02 -0.34 -14.16
N ASP A 63 -6.23 0.97 -14.08
CA ASP A 63 -6.16 1.91 -15.22
C ASP A 63 -4.73 2.39 -15.52
N GLY A 64 -3.72 1.88 -14.80
CA GLY A 64 -2.32 2.26 -14.96
C GLY A 64 -1.89 3.49 -14.17
N THR A 65 -2.82 4.22 -13.54
CA THR A 65 -2.48 5.33 -12.65
C THR A 65 -1.78 4.85 -11.38
N LYS A 66 -1.10 5.76 -10.68
CA LYS A 66 -0.35 5.47 -9.46
C LYS A 66 -0.67 6.49 -8.38
N LEU A 67 -0.82 6.02 -7.14
CA LEU A 67 -0.86 6.85 -5.94
C LEU A 67 0.43 6.63 -5.15
N TYR A 68 1.10 7.71 -4.79
CA TYR A 68 2.30 7.69 -3.96
C TYR A 68 1.91 8.08 -2.54
N LEU A 69 2.41 7.32 -1.57
CA LEU A 69 2.21 7.57 -0.15
C LEU A 69 3.52 7.38 0.58
N GLU A 70 3.93 8.40 1.30
CA GLU A 70 5.07 8.32 2.20
C GLU A 70 4.71 7.48 3.44
N VAL A 71 5.62 6.61 3.84
CA VAL A 71 5.44 5.68 4.97
C VAL A 71 6.38 5.97 6.15
N SER A 72 7.18 7.06 6.11
CA SER A 72 8.03 7.50 7.23
C SER A 72 7.26 8.07 8.42
#